data_AF-A0A497JN30-F1
#
_entry.id   AF-A0A497JN30-F1
#
_cell.length_a   1.000
_cell.length_b   1.000
_cell.length_c   1.000
_cell.angle_alpha   90.00
_cell.angle_beta   90.00
_cell.angle_gamma   90.00
#
_symmetry.space_group_name_H-M   'P 1'
#
loop_
_entity.id
_entity.type
_entity.pdbx_description
1 polymer ?
#
loop_
_entity_poly.entity_id
_entity_poly.type
_entity_poly.pdbx_seq_one_letter_code
_entity_poly.pdbx_strand_id
1 'polypeptide(L)'
;QKVYEDAAQGKTKKAKFRLLAALRHIKFSFLRKYVWRVLREGSYEALGDLQRKSILLSSMHFMDPYNFDLQRVENCVIHYAVPDGRIIPFCTMNSIHRPKIEKQFSMSIKEWQKRHKVEVSAYA
;
A
#
# COMPACT_ATOMS: atom_id res chain seq x y z
N GLN A 1 -8.78 -7.10 13.54
CA GLN A 1 -10.11 -7.75 13.68
C GLN A 1 -11.02 -7.05 14.67
N LYS A 2 -10.77 -7.09 16.00
CA LYS A 2 -11.68 -6.49 17.02
C LYS A 2 -12.02 -5.00 16.83
N VAL A 3 -11.09 -4.18 16.32
CA VAL A 3 -11.35 -2.76 16.02
C VAL A 3 -12.38 -2.61 14.89
N TYR A 4 -12.24 -3.42 13.83
CA TYR A 4 -13.16 -3.43 12.70
C TYR A 4 -14.55 -3.94 13.11
N GLU A 5 -14.62 -5.03 13.87
CA GLU A 5 -15.88 -5.59 14.39
C GLU A 5 -16.65 -4.56 15.24
N ASP A 6 -15.97 -3.91 16.20
CA ASP A 6 -16.60 -2.89 17.03
C ASP A 6 -17.05 -1.68 16.18
N ALA A 7 -16.34 -1.32 15.12
CA ALA A 7 -16.75 -0.26 14.19
C ALA A 7 -17.97 -0.66 13.33
N ALA A 8 -17.99 -1.88 12.78
CA ALA A 8 -19.10 -2.42 11.98
C ALA A 8 -20.39 -2.55 12.79
N GLN A 9 -20.29 -2.80 14.10
CA GLN A 9 -21.42 -2.82 15.03
C GLN A 9 -21.87 -1.41 15.50
N GLY A 10 -21.32 -0.33 14.92
CA GLY A 10 -21.63 1.05 15.31
C GLY A 10 -21.00 1.51 16.63
N LYS A 11 -20.19 0.68 17.30
CA LYS A 11 -19.52 0.99 18.58
C LYS A 11 -18.23 1.80 18.35
N THR A 12 -18.36 2.94 17.66
CA THR A 12 -17.23 3.77 17.20
C THR A 12 -16.31 4.25 18.32
N LYS A 13 -16.85 4.65 19.49
CA LYS A 13 -16.03 5.07 20.65
C LYS A 13 -15.10 3.95 21.14
N LYS A 14 -15.63 2.72 21.21
CA LYS A 14 -14.88 1.54 21.64
C LYS A 14 -13.81 1.15 20.62
N ALA A 15 -14.13 1.20 19.32
CA ALA A 15 -13.16 0.99 18.25
C ALA A 15 -12.01 2.00 18.32
N LYS A 16 -12.31 3.29 18.49
CA LYS A 16 -11.29 4.35 18.66
C LYS A 16 -10.42 4.12 19.89
N PHE A 17 -11.00 3.76 21.04
CA PHE A 17 -10.22 3.49 22.24
C PHE A 17 -9.25 2.30 22.06
N ARG A 18 -9.71 1.22 21.42
CA ARG A 18 -8.82 0.09 21.08
C ARG A 18 -7.70 0.50 20.12
N LEU A 19 -8.01 1.33 19.13
CA LEU A 19 -7.01 1.84 18.19
C LEU A 19 -5.95 2.67 18.93
N LEU A 20 -6.37 3.58 19.81
CA LEU A 20 -5.46 4.37 20.65
C LEU A 20 -4.62 3.49 21.57
N ALA A 21 -5.21 2.44 22.14
CA ALA A 21 -4.48 1.49 22.98
C ALA A 21 -3.35 0.78 22.20
N ALA A 22 -3.45 0.64 20.88
CA ALA A 22 -2.37 0.07 20.07
C ALA A 22 -1.11 0.93 20.05
N LEU A 23 -1.22 2.25 20.29
CA LEU A 23 -0.07 3.17 20.35
C LEU A 23 0.93 2.80 21.45
N ARG A 24 0.49 2.09 22.51
CA ARG A 24 1.39 1.62 23.59
C ARG A 24 2.47 0.65 23.09
N HIS A 25 2.24 0.00 21.95
CA HIS A 25 3.20 -0.92 21.33
C HIS A 25 4.23 -0.19 20.45
N ILE A 26 4.05 1.12 20.24
CA ILE A 26 4.94 1.95 19.44
C ILE A 26 5.83 2.76 20.39
N LYS A 27 7.16 2.64 20.22
CA LYS A 27 8.11 3.46 20.99
C LYS A 27 7.93 4.93 20.62
N PHE A 28 7.65 5.78 21.61
CA PHE A 28 7.48 7.22 21.41
C PHE A 28 8.69 7.87 20.70
N SER A 29 9.90 7.43 21.04
CA SER A 29 11.13 7.88 20.38
C SER A 29 11.18 7.54 18.89
N PHE A 30 10.69 6.37 18.48
CA PHE A 30 10.59 5.97 17.09
C PHE A 30 9.55 6.83 16.34
N LEU A 31 8.36 6.99 16.93
CA LEU A 31 7.29 7.81 16.36
C LEU A 31 7.75 9.26 16.16
N ARG A 32 8.32 9.89 17.20
CA ARG A 32 8.82 11.27 17.15
C ARG A 32 9.97 11.45 16.16
N LYS A 33 10.90 10.49 16.10
CA LYS A 33 12.12 10.65 15.29
C LYS A 33 11.88 10.36 13.81
N TYR A 34 11.09 9.36 13.47
CA TYR A 34 10.94 8.90 12.08
C TYR A 34 9.58 9.25 11.51
N VAL A 35 8.48 8.87 12.17
CA VAL A 35 7.12 9.05 11.63
C VAL A 35 6.72 10.53 11.61
N TRP A 36 6.96 11.27 12.70
CA TRP A 36 6.62 12.69 12.78
C TRP A 36 7.37 13.54 11.75
N ARG A 37 8.63 13.20 11.46
CA ARG A 37 9.40 13.89 10.41
C ARG A 37 8.77 13.70 9.04
N VAL A 38 8.35 12.49 8.68
CA VAL A 38 7.66 12.23 7.41
C VAL A 38 6.37 13.05 7.30
N LEU A 39 5.54 13.08 8.36
CA LEU A 39 4.27 13.81 8.36
C LEU A 39 4.45 15.33 8.29
N ARG A 40 5.52 15.86 8.88
CA ARG A 40 5.79 17.31 8.93
C ARG A 40 6.54 17.81 7.70
N GLU A 41 7.56 17.08 7.26
CA GLU A 41 8.49 17.52 6.20
C GLU A 41 8.04 17.02 4.82
N GLY A 42 7.41 15.84 4.72
CA GLY A 42 6.99 15.26 3.44
C GLY A 42 8.13 14.99 2.46
N SER A 43 9.38 14.99 2.90
CA SER A 43 10.56 14.88 2.04
C SER A 43 10.98 13.43 1.81
N TYR A 44 11.62 13.18 0.66
CA TYR A 44 12.17 11.85 0.32
C TYR A 44 13.26 11.42 1.32
N GLU A 45 14.03 12.37 1.86
CA GLU A 45 15.04 12.09 2.88
C GLU A 45 14.40 11.58 4.18
N ALA A 46 13.35 12.26 4.69
CA ALA A 46 12.63 11.83 5.87
C ALA A 46 11.99 10.44 5.67
N LEU A 47 11.45 10.18 4.48
CA LEU A 47 10.93 8.86 4.11
C LEU A 47 12.02 7.80 4.10
N GLY A 48 13.18 8.10 3.51
CA GLY A 48 14.34 7.21 3.48
C GLY A 48 14.88 6.87 4.87
N ASP A 49 14.90 7.83 5.79
CA ASP A 49 15.30 7.61 7.19
C ASP A 49 14.37 6.66 7.93
N LEU A 50 13.05 6.80 7.74
CA LEU A 50 12.06 5.87 8.27
C LEU A 50 12.29 4.47 7.68
N GLN A 51 12.41 4.36 6.36
CA GLN A 51 12.51 3.09 5.66
C GLN A 51 13.80 2.32 6.01
N ARG A 52 14.94 3.00 6.18
CA ARG A 52 16.19 2.38 6.65
C ARG A 52 16.11 1.86 8.09
N LYS A 53 15.09 2.24 8.85
CA LYS A 53 14.88 1.85 10.25
C LYS A 53 13.65 0.96 10.46
N SER A 54 12.98 0.57 9.38
CA SER A 54 11.84 -0.33 9.39
C SER A 54 12.04 -1.46 8.38
N ILE A 55 11.84 -2.70 8.80
CA ILE A 55 11.84 -3.86 7.90
C ILE A 55 10.47 -4.53 8.02
N LEU A 56 9.79 -4.70 6.90
CA LEU A 56 8.60 -5.53 6.81
C LEU A 56 9.04 -6.98 6.62
N LEU A 57 8.68 -7.85 7.57
CA LEU A 57 8.86 -9.29 7.44
C LEU A 57 7.50 -9.93 7.18
N SER A 58 7.34 -10.55 6.02
CA SER A 58 6.12 -11.26 5.63
C SER A 58 6.48 -12.46 4.77
N SER A 59 5.79 -13.59 4.98
CA SER A 59 5.94 -14.77 4.15
C SER A 59 4.56 -15.25 3.70
N MET A 60 4.35 -15.29 2.38
CA MET A 60 3.10 -15.66 1.74
C MET A 60 3.42 -16.23 0.35
N HIS A 61 2.86 -17.39 -0.02
CA HIS A 61 2.94 -17.92 -1.38
C HIS A 61 2.13 -17.09 -2.38
N PHE A 62 2.45 -17.11 -3.68
CA PHE A 62 1.58 -16.47 -4.66
C PHE A 62 0.33 -17.32 -4.90
N MET A 63 -0.82 -16.67 -5.11
CA MET A 63 -2.07 -17.34 -5.48
C MET A 63 -2.29 -17.28 -6.99
N ASP A 64 -2.73 -18.39 -7.55
CA ASP A 64 -3.18 -18.58 -8.92
C ASP A 64 -4.70 -18.89 -8.94
N PRO A 65 -5.32 -19.05 -10.12
CA PRO A 65 -6.77 -19.33 -10.20
C PRO A 65 -7.24 -20.63 -9.53
N TYR A 66 -6.36 -21.62 -9.31
CA TYR A 66 -6.71 -22.91 -8.72
C TYR A 66 -6.60 -22.96 -7.18
N ASN A 67 -5.92 -21.99 -6.56
CA ASN A 67 -5.74 -21.90 -5.10
C ASN A 67 -6.13 -20.54 -4.51
N PHE A 68 -7.05 -19.85 -5.19
CA PHE A 68 -7.44 -18.49 -4.83
C PHE A 68 -8.30 -18.46 -3.55
N ASP A 69 -7.86 -17.69 -2.55
CA ASP A 69 -8.51 -17.57 -1.24
C ASP A 69 -8.80 -16.10 -0.90
N LEU A 70 -10.10 -15.77 -0.74
CA LEU A 70 -10.57 -14.43 -0.40
C LEU A 70 -10.17 -13.96 1.00
N GLN A 71 -10.20 -14.84 2.00
CA GLN A 71 -9.79 -14.50 3.37
C GLN A 71 -8.31 -14.10 3.39
N ARG A 72 -7.51 -14.73 2.53
CA ARG A 72 -6.11 -14.37 2.37
C ARG A 72 -5.89 -13.07 1.62
N VAL A 73 -6.72 -12.77 0.62
CA VAL A 73 -6.74 -11.45 -0.06
C VAL A 73 -6.98 -10.32 0.94
N GLU A 74 -7.92 -10.49 1.88
CA GLU A 74 -8.23 -9.50 2.93
C GLU A 74 -7.05 -9.19 3.88
N ASN A 75 -6.10 -10.12 4.00
CA ASN A 75 -4.93 -10.00 4.88
C ASN A 75 -3.62 -9.76 4.11
N CYS A 76 -3.70 -9.41 2.82
CA CYS A 76 -2.52 -9.12 2.02
C CYS A 76 -1.77 -7.91 2.58
N VAL A 77 -0.43 -7.93 2.54
CA VAL A 77 0.42 -6.81 2.98
C VAL A 77 1.09 -6.08 1.83
N ILE A 78 0.95 -6.58 0.59
CA ILE A 78 1.51 -6.00 -0.62
C ILE A 78 0.36 -5.59 -1.54
N HIS A 79 0.35 -4.33 -1.95
CA HIS A 79 -0.72 -3.75 -2.75
C HIS A 79 -0.16 -2.88 -3.87
N TYR A 80 -0.90 -2.80 -4.97
CA TYR A 80 -0.67 -1.84 -6.04
C TYR A 80 -1.63 -0.66 -5.89
N ALA A 81 -1.09 0.55 -5.92
CA ALA A 81 -1.88 1.74 -6.19
C ALA A 81 -2.03 1.90 -7.70
N VAL A 82 -3.24 2.19 -8.16
CA VAL A 82 -3.53 2.42 -9.59
C VAL A 82 -3.97 3.88 -9.82
N PRO A 83 -3.84 4.42 -11.05
CA PRO A 83 -4.01 5.86 -11.30
C PRO A 83 -5.39 6.44 -10.93
N ASP A 84 -6.43 5.62 -10.85
CA ASP A 84 -7.77 6.04 -10.41
C ASP A 84 -7.97 5.98 -8.88
N GLY A 85 -6.90 5.78 -8.11
CA GLY A 85 -6.90 5.86 -6.66
C GLY A 85 -7.30 4.56 -5.94
N ARG A 86 -7.60 3.47 -6.68
CA ARG A 86 -7.84 2.17 -6.06
C ARG A 86 -6.53 1.57 -5.53
N ILE A 87 -6.64 0.79 -4.45
CA ILE A 87 -5.55 -0.01 -3.88
C ILE A 87 -5.93 -1.48 -4.02
N ILE A 88 -5.12 -2.26 -4.74
CA ILE A 88 -5.47 -3.62 -5.16
C ILE A 88 -4.43 -4.60 -4.59
N PRO A 89 -4.85 -5.66 -3.86
CA PRO A 89 -3.95 -6.68 -3.33
C PRO A 89 -3.13 -7.38 -4.42
N PHE A 90 -1.88 -7.72 -4.12
CA PHE A 90 -0.91 -8.23 -5.09
C PHE A 90 -1.44 -9.34 -6.00
N CYS A 91 -1.97 -10.43 -5.42
CA CYS A 91 -2.40 -11.59 -6.21
C CYS A 91 -3.61 -11.25 -7.08
N THR A 92 -4.56 -10.48 -6.55
CA THR A 92 -5.74 -10.05 -7.31
C THR A 92 -5.39 -9.12 -8.47
N MET A 93 -4.40 -8.23 -8.26
CA MET A 93 -3.90 -7.36 -9.31
C MET A 93 -3.31 -8.21 -10.45
N ASN A 94 -2.40 -9.13 -10.13
CA ASN A 94 -1.69 -9.92 -11.14
C ASN A 94 -2.56 -10.96 -11.85
N SER A 95 -3.47 -11.62 -11.14
CA SER A 95 -4.25 -12.74 -11.70
C SER A 95 -5.58 -12.31 -12.32
N ILE A 96 -6.12 -11.13 -11.98
CA ILE A 96 -7.48 -10.72 -12.37
C ILE A 96 -7.51 -9.32 -12.99
N HIS A 97 -6.99 -8.31 -12.30
CA HIS A 97 -7.26 -6.91 -12.65
C HIS A 97 -6.29 -6.32 -13.67
N ARG A 98 -5.05 -6.83 -13.74
CA ARG A 98 -3.95 -6.27 -14.53
C ARG A 98 -4.32 -6.01 -16.00
N PRO A 99 -4.86 -6.96 -16.78
CA PRO A 99 -5.12 -6.71 -18.21
C PRO A 99 -6.12 -5.57 -18.44
N LYS A 100 -7.15 -5.46 -17.60
CA LYS A 100 -8.17 -4.39 -17.71
C LYS A 100 -7.57 -3.03 -17.35
N ILE A 101 -6.78 -2.97 -16.29
CA ILE A 101 -6.18 -1.73 -15.80
C ILE A 101 -5.09 -1.24 -16.76
N GLU A 102 -4.21 -2.11 -17.22
CA GLU A 102 -3.20 -1.76 -18.22
C GLU A 102 -3.85 -1.29 -19.52
N LYS A 103 -4.92 -1.95 -19.99
CA LYS A 103 -5.66 -1.49 -21.16
C LYS A 103 -6.27 -0.10 -20.94
N GLN A 104 -6.81 0.18 -19.76
CA GLN A 104 -7.45 1.44 -19.42
C GLN A 104 -6.47 2.62 -19.31
N PHE A 105 -5.27 2.39 -18.76
CA PHE A 105 -4.29 3.44 -18.48
C PHE A 105 -3.04 3.39 -19.38
N SER A 106 -2.99 2.48 -20.35
CA SER A 106 -1.90 2.44 -21.32
C SER A 106 -1.95 3.65 -22.25
N MET A 107 -0.78 3.99 -22.76
CA MET A 107 -0.57 5.06 -23.71
C MET A 107 0.48 4.56 -24.70
N SER A 108 0.33 4.90 -25.98
CA SER A 108 1.33 4.50 -26.96
C SER A 108 2.67 5.21 -26.70
N ILE A 109 3.77 4.59 -27.11
CA ILE A 109 5.12 5.19 -26.98
C ILE A 109 5.17 6.58 -27.64
N LYS A 110 4.53 6.73 -28.80
CA LYS A 110 4.47 8.02 -29.53
C LYS A 110 3.76 9.10 -28.72
N GLU A 111 2.63 8.78 -28.11
CA GLU A 111 1.88 9.72 -27.26
C GLU A 111 2.69 10.08 -26.00
N TRP A 112 3.33 9.10 -25.38
CA TRP A 112 4.18 9.32 -24.21
C TRP A 112 5.36 10.26 -24.54
N GLN A 113 6.07 10.02 -25.65
CA GLN A 113 7.19 10.85 -26.12
C GLN A 113 6.75 12.29 -26.39
N LYS A 114 5.57 12.47 -27.01
CA LYS A 114 5.00 13.80 -27.27
C LYS A 114 4.72 14.56 -25.97
N ARG A 115 4.25 13.87 -24.93
CA ARG A 115 3.92 14.46 -23.62
C ARG A 115 5.16 14.82 -22.80
N HIS A 116 6.14 13.93 -22.76
CA HIS A 116 7.29 14.04 -21.85
C HIS A 116 8.52 14.67 -22.49
N LYS A 117 8.61 14.70 -23.84
CA LYS A 117 9.74 15.27 -24.60
C LYS A 117 11.11 14.72 -24.19
N VAL A 118 11.15 13.46 -23.79
CA VAL A 118 12.37 12.73 -23.42
C VAL A 118 12.53 11.53 -24.35
N GLU A 119 13.77 11.20 -24.71
CA GLU A 119 14.04 9.94 -25.40
C GLU A 119 13.79 8.75 -24.47
N VAL A 120 13.18 7.71 -25.01
CA VAL A 120 12.99 6.44 -24.31
C VAL A 120 14.31 5.68 -24.42
N SER A 121 15.10 5.67 -23.33
CA SER A 121 16.30 4.85 -23.25
C SER A 121 15.95 3.42 -22.81
N ALA A 122 16.80 2.45 -23.13
CA ALA A 122 16.60 1.04 -22.78
C ALA A 122 16.76 0.73 -21.28
N TYR A 123 17.06 1.73 -20.45
CA TYR A 123 17.32 1.57 -19.03
C TYR A 123 16.26 2.33 -18.24
N ALA A 124 15.35 1.55 -17.65
CA ALA A 124 14.47 1.98 -16.56
C ALA A 124 15.15 1.71 -15.22
#